data_AF-A0A1G0ZKM8-F1
#
_entry.id   AF-A0A1G0ZKM8-F1
#
_cell.length_a   1.000
_cell.length_b   1.000
_cell.length_c   1.000
_cell.angle_alpha   90.00
_cell.angle_beta   90.00
_cell.angle_gamma   90.00
#
_symmetry.space_group_name_H-M   'P 1'
#
loop_
_entity.id
_entity.type
_entity.pdbx_description
1 polymer ?
#
loop_
_entity_poly.entity_id
_entity_poly.type
_entity_poly.pdbx_seq_one_letter_code
_entity_poly.pdbx_strand_id
1 'polypeptide(L)'
;MNIKNAKLVLTIIMLAVFYAGCATAKKDSAQVPPAPVVEADQPQTLTKQVNEMMKSFESNDSILPPLESSSKKDAAPYTLYTGDLLEISVLEEPEMTRDVSVLPDGTITYLLVGEIKAKGKTIKDVRLELEKALTEYFVKPRVSIIIKKVHEEALDAFVSMMGALKNPGKFKLSKDERLTDAVADAGGLLYINDFMGGRSVANLNASYISRDGVKLDVDFDKLFRLGDMRFDIPLESGDFIYIGEADTNAIIVLGEVTTPQIIPHNRDISLVEAISRCGGFTEKGCKSEVIVLKASPDAEVKCVKINLEALLAGTGKDKNILIEGGDIVWVPEQGMSEYARYAGYLLVFAELVLKAYNVRDQIRFPQIHRYDTNFY
;
A
#
# COMPACT_ATOMS: atom_id res chain seq x y z
N MET A 1 65.69 3.86 12.46
CA MET A 1 65.80 3.27 11.10
C MET A 1 64.43 3.38 10.43
N ASN A 2 63.99 4.60 10.12
CA ASN A 2 64.04 5.34 8.84
C ASN A 2 62.89 5.00 7.86
N ILE A 3 61.87 5.87 7.87
CA ILE A 3 60.61 5.87 7.10
C ILE A 3 60.86 6.33 5.65
N LYS A 4 61.84 5.73 4.96
CA LYS A 4 62.21 6.11 3.59
C LYS A 4 61.94 5.06 2.51
N ASN A 5 61.55 3.83 2.86
CA ASN A 5 61.38 2.75 1.87
C ASN A 5 59.93 2.42 1.49
N ALA A 6 58.92 3.00 2.16
CA ALA A 6 57.51 2.76 1.83
C ALA A 6 56.99 3.60 0.65
N LYS A 7 57.69 4.69 0.29
CA LYS A 7 57.31 5.56 -0.83
C LYS A 7 57.92 5.18 -2.19
N LEU A 8 58.80 4.18 -2.26
CA LEU A 8 59.44 3.77 -3.52
C LEU A 8 58.71 2.60 -4.21
N VAL A 9 58.01 1.75 -3.45
CA VAL A 9 57.27 0.60 -4.02
C VAL A 9 55.89 1.04 -4.56
N LEU A 10 55.33 2.13 -4.05
CA LEU A 10 54.01 2.64 -4.46
C LEU A 10 54.03 3.44 -5.77
N THR A 11 55.21 3.90 -6.22
CA THR A 11 55.35 4.71 -7.45
C THR A 11 55.62 3.85 -8.70
N ILE A 12 56.02 2.59 -8.54
CA ILE A 12 56.33 1.69 -9.66
C ILE A 12 55.08 0.97 -10.19
N ILE A 13 54.02 0.82 -9.38
CA ILE A 13 52.78 0.16 -9.81
C ILE A 13 51.80 1.13 -10.51
N MET A 14 52.01 2.44 -10.36
CA MET A 14 51.20 3.49 -11.01
C MET A 14 51.73 3.95 -12.38
N LEU A 15 52.73 3.26 -12.95
CA LEU A 15 53.36 3.62 -14.24
C LEU A 15 53.41 2.46 -15.25
N ALA A 16 52.44 1.53 -15.21
CA ALA A 16 52.39 0.38 -16.12
C ALA A 16 51.04 0.19 -16.86
N VAL A 17 50.11 1.15 -16.83
CA VAL A 17 48.81 1.03 -17.53
C VAL A 17 48.53 2.16 -18.53
N PHE A 18 49.46 3.10 -18.73
CA PHE A 18 49.34 4.09 -19.80
C PHE A 18 50.47 3.90 -20.84
N TYR A 19 50.06 3.49 -22.03
CA TYR A 19 50.76 3.49 -23.32
C TYR A 19 51.77 2.36 -23.61
N ALA A 20 51.33 1.37 -24.41
CA ALA A 20 51.86 1.16 -25.77
C ALA A 20 51.01 0.13 -26.56
N GLY A 21 50.24 0.61 -27.55
CA GLY A 21 50.08 -0.12 -28.82
C GLY A 21 51.40 -0.10 -29.60
N CYS A 22 51.67 -0.84 -30.67
CA CYS A 22 50.86 -1.57 -31.64
C CYS A 22 51.69 -2.78 -32.12
N ALA A 23 51.04 -3.82 -32.66
CA ALA A 23 51.69 -4.72 -33.62
C ALA A 23 50.67 -5.20 -34.67
N THR A 24 51.02 -4.92 -35.92
CA THR A 24 50.32 -5.32 -37.14
C THR A 24 50.65 -6.76 -37.48
N ALA A 25 49.65 -7.57 -37.87
CA ALA A 25 49.90 -8.83 -38.58
C ALA A 25 48.80 -9.07 -39.62
N LYS A 26 49.26 -9.27 -40.84
CA LYS A 26 48.51 -9.35 -42.09
C LYS A 26 48.22 -10.81 -42.42
N LYS A 27 46.94 -11.12 -42.55
CA LYS A 27 46.26 -12.03 -43.52
C LYS A 27 46.95 -13.36 -43.87
N ASP A 28 46.36 -14.46 -43.40
CA ASP A 28 46.24 -15.69 -44.19
C ASP A 28 44.79 -16.17 -44.16
N SER A 29 44.29 -16.51 -45.35
CA SER A 29 42.90 -16.78 -45.68
C SER A 29 42.55 -18.26 -45.52
N ALA A 30 41.57 -18.56 -44.68
CA ALA A 30 40.78 -19.78 -44.78
C ALA A 30 39.29 -19.39 -44.89
N GLN A 31 38.67 -19.75 -46.01
CA GLN A 31 37.27 -19.46 -46.33
C GLN A 31 36.33 -20.25 -45.42
N VAL A 32 35.42 -19.54 -44.75
CA VAL A 32 34.19 -20.09 -44.17
C VAL A 32 33.04 -19.69 -45.11
N PRO A 33 32.17 -20.63 -45.54
CA PRO A 33 31.13 -20.35 -46.52
C PRO A 33 30.05 -19.40 -45.95
N PRO A 34 29.42 -18.55 -46.77
CA PRO A 34 28.39 -17.63 -46.32
C PRO A 34 27.10 -18.38 -45.93
N ALA A 35 26.48 -17.96 -44.84
CA ALA A 35 25.13 -18.33 -44.45
C ALA A 35 24.10 -17.84 -45.49
N PRO A 36 22.97 -18.55 -45.69
CA PRO A 36 22.00 -18.20 -46.71
C PRO A 36 21.29 -16.89 -46.38
N VAL A 37 21.26 -15.99 -47.36
CA VAL A 37 20.38 -14.82 -47.39
C VAL A 37 18.99 -15.32 -47.74
N VAL A 38 18.03 -15.18 -46.82
CA VAL A 38 16.61 -15.35 -47.12
C VAL A 38 16.06 -13.98 -47.50
N GLU A 39 15.73 -13.87 -48.78
CA GLU A 39 15.10 -12.73 -49.43
C GLU A 39 13.63 -12.61 -48.99
N ALA A 40 13.18 -11.40 -48.70
CA ALA A 40 11.85 -11.10 -48.19
C ALA A 40 10.79 -11.21 -49.29
N ASP A 41 9.77 -12.05 -49.09
CA ASP A 41 8.60 -12.13 -49.97
C ASP A 41 7.32 -11.64 -49.23
N GLN A 42 6.81 -10.52 -49.75
CA GLN A 42 5.47 -9.89 -49.71
C GLN A 42 4.72 -9.54 -48.40
N PRO A 43 4.30 -8.25 -48.21
CA PRO A 43 3.50 -7.76 -47.08
C PRO A 43 1.98 -7.69 -47.31
N GLN A 44 1.36 -8.61 -48.08
CA GLN A 44 -0.06 -8.49 -48.48
C GLN A 44 -1.05 -9.41 -47.72
N THR A 45 -0.58 -10.37 -46.94
CA THR A 45 -1.44 -11.38 -46.28
C THR A 45 -1.96 -10.93 -44.92
N LEU A 46 -1.20 -10.11 -44.18
CA LEU A 46 -1.62 -9.57 -42.88
C LEU A 46 -2.70 -8.50 -43.00
N THR A 47 -2.69 -7.69 -44.06
CA THR A 47 -3.66 -6.60 -44.26
C THR A 47 -5.04 -7.13 -44.63
N LYS A 48 -5.13 -8.28 -45.31
CA LYS A 48 -6.40 -8.95 -45.60
C LYS A 48 -7.02 -9.60 -44.35
N GLN A 49 -6.21 -10.27 -43.53
CA GLN A 49 -6.70 -10.90 -42.30
C GLN A 49 -7.17 -9.86 -41.26
N VAL A 50 -6.49 -8.71 -41.14
CA VAL A 50 -6.93 -7.63 -40.25
C VAL A 50 -8.20 -6.95 -40.76
N ASN A 51 -8.36 -6.78 -42.09
CA ASN A 51 -9.56 -6.16 -42.67
C ASN A 51 -10.79 -7.10 -42.68
N GLU A 52 -10.60 -8.42 -42.76
CA GLU A 52 -11.69 -9.40 -42.59
C GLU A 52 -12.12 -9.51 -41.13
N MET A 53 -11.19 -9.38 -40.17
CA MET A 53 -11.49 -9.38 -38.73
C MET A 53 -12.18 -8.08 -38.27
N MET A 54 -11.90 -6.93 -38.89
CA MET A 54 -12.61 -5.66 -38.66
C MET A 54 -14.06 -5.69 -39.18
N LYS A 55 -14.31 -6.39 -40.30
CA LYS A 55 -15.67 -6.52 -40.88
C LYS A 55 -16.61 -7.41 -40.07
N SER A 56 -16.11 -8.26 -39.17
CA SER A 56 -16.96 -9.05 -38.27
C SER A 56 -17.42 -8.29 -37.01
N PHE A 57 -16.93 -7.08 -36.77
CA PHE A 57 -17.32 -6.24 -35.63
C PHE A 57 -18.41 -5.21 -35.95
N GLU A 58 -18.72 -4.92 -37.21
CA GLU A 58 -19.70 -3.89 -37.63
C GLU A 58 -21.09 -4.42 -37.99
N SER A 59 -21.48 -5.64 -37.59
CA SER A 59 -22.80 -6.21 -37.97
C SER A 59 -23.67 -6.70 -36.81
N ASN A 60 -23.48 -6.14 -35.62
CA ASN A 60 -24.37 -6.38 -34.47
C ASN A 60 -24.88 -5.08 -33.83
N ASP A 61 -25.31 -4.13 -34.67
CA ASP A 61 -26.24 -3.08 -34.28
C ASP A 61 -27.65 -3.65 -34.27
N SER A 62 -28.09 -4.18 -33.12
CA SER A 62 -29.50 -4.40 -32.80
C SER A 62 -29.71 -4.65 -31.30
N ILE A 63 -30.22 -3.60 -30.64
CA ILE A 63 -31.14 -3.63 -29.49
C ILE A 63 -30.50 -4.06 -28.15
N LEU A 64 -29.76 -3.13 -27.53
CA LEU A 64 -29.92 -2.96 -26.09
C LEU A 64 -31.21 -2.15 -25.89
N PRO A 65 -32.19 -2.60 -25.07
CA PRO A 65 -33.29 -1.74 -24.68
C PRO A 65 -32.70 -0.46 -24.03
N PRO A 66 -33.35 0.70 -24.15
CA PRO A 66 -32.92 1.87 -23.40
C PRO A 66 -32.75 1.44 -21.95
N LEU A 67 -31.62 1.79 -21.33
CA LEU A 67 -31.48 1.71 -19.89
C LEU A 67 -32.61 2.56 -19.31
N GLU A 68 -33.75 1.91 -19.03
CA GLU A 68 -34.82 2.49 -18.28
C GLU A 68 -34.18 2.91 -16.97
N SER A 69 -34.15 4.24 -16.82
CA SER A 69 -33.81 4.96 -15.62
C SER A 69 -34.20 4.12 -14.42
N SER A 70 -33.19 3.60 -13.71
CA SER A 70 -33.38 3.14 -12.35
C SER A 70 -34.15 4.24 -11.65
N SER A 71 -35.38 3.91 -11.29
CA SER A 71 -36.33 4.78 -10.63
C SER A 71 -35.59 5.60 -9.59
N LYS A 72 -35.61 6.94 -9.74
CA LYS A 72 -35.38 7.87 -8.64
C LYS A 72 -36.19 7.34 -7.46
N LYS A 73 -35.52 6.63 -6.56
CA LYS A 73 -36.01 6.39 -5.22
C LYS A 73 -36.05 7.80 -4.65
N ASP A 74 -37.24 8.39 -4.56
CA ASP A 74 -37.43 9.74 -4.08
C ASP A 74 -36.59 9.89 -2.81
N ALA A 75 -35.49 10.65 -2.93
CA ALA A 75 -34.61 10.88 -1.80
C ALA A 75 -35.49 11.53 -0.74
N ALA A 76 -35.53 10.93 0.46
CA ALA A 76 -36.31 11.47 1.56
C ALA A 76 -35.97 12.96 1.72
N PRO A 77 -36.97 13.84 1.84
CA PRO A 77 -36.73 15.28 1.90
C PRO A 77 -35.82 15.61 3.08
N TYR A 78 -34.79 16.43 2.84
CA TYR A 78 -33.82 16.84 3.85
C TYR A 78 -34.52 17.39 5.11
N THR A 79 -34.13 16.84 6.26
CA THR A 79 -34.57 17.33 7.58
C THR A 79 -33.44 18.11 8.23
N LEU A 80 -33.78 19.20 8.90
CA LEU A 80 -32.81 20.06 9.56
C LEU A 80 -32.09 19.34 10.71
N TYR A 81 -30.78 19.57 10.83
CA TYR A 81 -29.93 19.09 11.91
C TYR A 81 -29.33 20.26 12.69
N THR A 82 -28.90 19.97 13.93
CA THR A 82 -28.10 20.88 14.75
C THR A 82 -26.87 21.34 13.96
N GLY A 83 -26.60 22.63 13.96
CA GLY A 83 -25.48 23.26 13.25
C GLY A 83 -25.82 23.78 11.85
N ASP A 84 -26.99 23.44 11.28
CA ASP A 84 -27.42 24.00 9.99
C ASP A 84 -27.57 25.52 10.09
N LEU A 85 -27.09 26.25 9.09
CA LEU A 85 -27.25 27.69 8.94
C LEU A 85 -28.31 28.00 7.89
N LEU A 86 -29.35 28.69 8.32
CA LEU A 86 -30.52 29.04 7.53
C LEU A 86 -30.58 30.57 7.38
N GLU A 87 -30.75 31.06 6.16
CA GLU A 87 -31.20 32.42 5.92
C GLU A 87 -32.72 32.41 5.88
N ILE A 88 -33.34 33.13 6.82
CA ILE A 88 -34.79 33.28 6.90
C ILE A 88 -35.12 34.71 6.50
N SER A 89 -35.99 34.89 5.52
CA SER A 89 -36.51 36.18 5.08
C SER A 89 -38.04 36.17 5.05
N VAL A 90 -38.63 37.33 5.33
CA VAL A 90 -40.07 37.57 5.21
C VAL A 90 -40.27 38.47 4.00
N LEU A 91 -41.11 38.04 3.06
CA LEU A 91 -41.40 38.82 1.85
C LEU A 91 -41.97 40.18 2.24
N GLU A 92 -41.55 41.24 1.53
CA GLU A 92 -41.92 42.64 1.80
C GLU A 92 -41.35 43.22 3.12
N GLU A 93 -40.62 42.44 3.91
CA GLU A 93 -40.04 42.85 5.19
C GLU A 93 -38.53 42.56 5.25
N PRO A 94 -37.69 43.36 4.55
CA PRO A 94 -36.25 43.10 4.45
C PRO A 94 -35.53 43.14 5.80
N GLU A 95 -36.04 43.92 6.76
CA GLU A 95 -35.49 44.03 8.12
C GLU A 95 -35.57 42.72 8.92
N MET A 96 -36.43 41.80 8.50
CA MET A 96 -36.61 40.47 9.10
C MET A 96 -35.65 39.42 8.53
N THR A 97 -34.82 39.77 7.54
CA THR A 97 -33.85 38.84 6.97
C THR A 97 -32.71 38.56 7.96
N ARG A 98 -32.54 37.29 8.36
CA ARG A 98 -31.52 36.86 9.32
C ARG A 98 -30.94 35.50 8.99
N ASP A 99 -29.65 35.36 9.26
CA ASP A 99 -28.98 34.08 9.33
C ASP A 99 -29.17 33.50 10.73
N VAL A 100 -29.72 32.28 10.79
CA VAL A 100 -30.07 31.58 12.03
C VAL A 100 -29.49 30.18 11.98
N SER A 101 -28.82 29.77 13.06
CA SER A 101 -28.31 28.40 13.20
C SER A 101 -29.27 27.54 14.02
N VAL A 102 -29.34 26.24 13.68
CA VAL A 102 -30.04 25.26 14.53
C VAL A 102 -29.17 24.95 15.75
N LEU A 103 -29.66 25.28 16.93
CA LEU A 103 -28.97 25.16 18.20
C LEU A 103 -28.83 23.68 18.67
N PRO A 104 -27.96 23.39 19.66
CA PRO A 104 -27.75 22.03 20.19
C PRO A 104 -29.00 21.35 20.77
N ASP A 105 -29.92 22.14 21.33
CA ASP A 105 -31.24 21.69 21.80
C ASP A 105 -32.21 21.35 20.64
N GLY A 106 -31.82 21.66 19.40
CA GLY A 106 -32.58 21.43 18.17
C GLY A 106 -33.56 22.55 17.82
N THR A 107 -33.46 23.72 18.44
CA THR A 107 -34.31 24.88 18.14
C THR A 107 -33.61 25.88 17.22
N ILE A 108 -34.39 26.78 16.61
CA ILE A 108 -33.93 28.01 15.98
C ILE A 108 -34.56 29.18 16.71
N THR A 109 -33.82 30.27 16.86
CA THR A 109 -34.34 31.50 17.46
C THR A 109 -34.61 32.53 16.37
N TYR A 110 -35.84 32.99 16.25
CA TYR A 110 -36.23 33.98 15.24
C TYR A 110 -36.96 35.18 15.87
N LEU A 111 -36.78 36.37 15.29
CA LEU A 111 -37.31 37.62 15.84
C LEU A 111 -38.83 37.58 15.99
N LEU A 112 -39.34 38.13 17.09
CA LEU A 112 -40.75 38.19 17.49
C LEU A 112 -41.39 36.83 17.82
N VAL A 113 -40.92 35.74 17.22
CA VAL A 113 -41.44 34.38 17.45
C VAL A 113 -40.73 33.67 18.61
N GLY A 114 -39.43 33.95 18.81
CA GLY A 114 -38.62 33.24 19.79
C GLY A 114 -38.13 31.89 19.29
N GLU A 115 -38.17 30.87 20.15
CA GLU A 115 -37.63 29.53 19.87
C GLU A 115 -38.63 28.64 19.13
N ILE A 116 -38.18 28.03 18.04
CA ILE A 116 -38.97 27.08 17.24
C ILE A 116 -38.18 25.79 17.09
N LYS A 117 -38.83 24.66 17.32
CA LYS A 117 -38.19 23.34 17.13
C LYS A 117 -37.95 23.08 15.65
N ALA A 118 -36.69 22.98 15.24
CA ALA A 118 -36.28 22.80 13.85
C ALA A 118 -35.71 21.40 13.57
N LYS A 119 -34.95 20.83 14.52
CA LYS A 119 -34.30 19.52 14.36
C LYS A 119 -35.30 18.43 13.99
N GLY A 120 -35.01 17.70 12.93
CA GLY A 120 -35.84 16.61 12.40
C GLY A 120 -37.07 17.05 11.60
N LYS A 121 -37.32 18.36 11.46
CA LYS A 121 -38.38 18.88 10.59
C LYS A 121 -37.84 19.20 9.20
N THR A 122 -38.70 19.16 8.20
CA THR A 122 -38.34 19.64 6.85
C THR A 122 -38.42 21.17 6.81
N ILE A 123 -37.75 21.77 5.83
CA ILE A 123 -37.86 23.22 5.54
C ILE A 123 -39.31 23.64 5.37
N LYS A 124 -40.13 22.79 4.74
CA LYS A 124 -41.56 23.05 4.53
C LYS A 124 -42.31 23.18 5.85
N ASP A 125 -42.02 22.31 6.80
CA ASP A 125 -42.70 22.29 8.10
C ASP A 125 -42.32 23.52 8.94
N VAL A 126 -41.02 23.83 8.99
CA VAL A 126 -40.51 25.00 9.73
C VAL A 126 -41.04 26.31 9.13
N ARG A 127 -41.11 26.40 7.79
CA ARG A 127 -41.70 27.57 7.12
C ARG A 127 -43.17 27.78 7.51
N LEU A 128 -43.98 26.72 7.50
CA LEU A 128 -45.40 26.81 7.87
C LEU A 128 -45.58 27.22 9.34
N GLU A 129 -44.71 26.74 10.22
CA GLU A 129 -44.75 27.10 11.64
C GLU A 129 -44.34 28.56 11.87
N LEU A 130 -43.31 29.04 11.17
CA LEU A 130 -42.92 30.45 11.17
C LEU A 130 -44.02 31.36 10.62
N GLU A 131 -44.62 31.02 9.47
CA GLU A 131 -45.74 31.78 8.89
C GLU A 131 -46.91 31.88 9.88
N LYS A 132 -47.24 30.77 10.55
CA LYS A 132 -48.31 30.74 11.55
C LYS A 132 -47.98 31.61 12.76
N ALA A 133 -46.77 31.53 13.30
CA ALA A 133 -46.36 32.29 14.48
C ALA A 133 -46.25 33.79 14.20
N LEU A 134 -45.78 34.17 13.01
CA LEU A 134 -45.67 35.59 12.60
C LEU A 134 -47.03 36.25 12.31
N THR A 135 -48.12 35.49 12.23
CA THR A 135 -49.46 36.05 11.97
C THR A 135 -49.96 36.94 13.12
N GLU A 136 -49.38 36.83 14.32
CA GLU A 136 -49.65 37.74 15.44
C GLU A 136 -49.13 39.17 15.18
N TYR A 137 -48.11 39.29 14.32
CA TYR A 137 -47.41 40.55 14.07
C TYR A 137 -47.62 41.10 12.64
N PHE A 138 -47.90 40.22 11.67
CA PHE A 138 -48.02 40.57 10.25
C PHE A 138 -49.29 40.00 9.62
N VAL A 139 -49.85 40.72 8.65
CA VAL A 139 -51.00 40.27 7.87
C VAL A 139 -50.51 39.37 6.72
N LYS A 140 -50.74 38.06 6.82
CA LYS A 140 -50.34 37.04 5.81
C LYS A 140 -48.83 37.03 5.51
N PRO A 141 -47.97 36.79 6.51
CA PRO A 141 -46.53 36.70 6.30
C PRO A 141 -46.19 35.57 5.32
N ARG A 142 -45.25 35.82 4.41
CA ARG A 142 -44.68 34.79 3.52
C ARG A 142 -43.21 34.63 3.83
N VAL A 143 -42.83 33.45 4.31
CA VAL A 143 -41.48 33.18 4.78
C VAL A 143 -40.71 32.41 3.71
N SER A 144 -39.49 32.84 3.41
CA SER A 144 -38.51 32.10 2.61
C SER A 144 -37.37 31.63 3.51
N ILE A 145 -36.97 30.38 3.35
CA ILE A 145 -35.87 29.77 4.09
C ILE A 145 -34.88 29.19 3.08
N ILE A 146 -33.64 29.66 3.12
CA ILE A 146 -32.55 29.19 2.28
C ILE A 146 -31.50 28.56 3.20
N ILE A 147 -31.05 27.35 2.86
CA ILE A 147 -29.94 26.73 3.61
C ILE A 147 -28.64 27.34 3.09
N LYS A 148 -27.96 28.13 3.93
CA LYS A 148 -26.65 28.71 3.62
C LYS A 148 -25.51 27.74 3.87
N LYS A 149 -25.59 26.98 4.96
CA LYS A 149 -24.62 25.94 5.31
C LYS A 149 -25.37 24.74 5.89
N VAL A 150 -25.07 23.56 5.38
CA VAL A 150 -25.47 22.29 6.02
C VAL A 150 -24.37 21.94 7.03
N HIS A 151 -24.72 21.53 8.25
CA HIS A 151 -23.71 21.11 9.23
C HIS A 151 -22.96 19.89 8.70
N GLU A 152 -21.65 20.04 8.46
CA GLU A 152 -20.79 19.05 7.81
C GLU A 152 -20.64 17.74 8.61
N GLU A 153 -20.88 17.75 9.93
CA GLU A 153 -20.77 16.52 10.75
C GLU A 153 -21.98 15.57 10.63
N ALA A 154 -23.10 16.01 10.05
CA ALA A 154 -24.30 15.16 9.91
C ALA A 154 -24.32 14.32 8.62
N LEU A 155 -23.41 14.56 7.66
CA LEU A 155 -23.45 13.91 6.34
C LEU A 155 -22.09 13.44 5.82
N ASP A 156 -20.99 13.73 6.49
CA ASP A 156 -19.69 13.24 6.02
C ASP A 156 -19.52 11.78 6.44
N ALA A 157 -20.04 10.90 5.59
CA ALA A 157 -19.60 9.52 5.57
C ALA A 157 -18.06 9.52 5.56
N PHE A 158 -17.45 8.70 6.42
CA PHE A 158 -15.99 8.65 6.52
C PHE A 158 -15.51 7.23 6.63
N VAL A 159 -14.27 7.00 6.21
CA VAL A 159 -13.54 5.76 6.48
C VAL A 159 -12.30 6.08 7.29
N SER A 160 -11.86 5.11 8.10
CA SER A 160 -10.64 5.24 8.89
C SER A 160 -9.58 4.30 8.36
N MET A 161 -8.45 4.84 7.92
CA MET A 161 -7.36 4.09 7.31
C MET A 161 -6.09 4.19 8.15
N MET A 162 -5.48 3.06 8.49
CA MET A 162 -4.30 2.99 9.38
C MET A 162 -3.24 2.02 8.85
N GLY A 163 -2.02 2.13 9.39
CA GLY A 163 -0.90 1.23 9.08
C GLY A 163 -0.04 1.73 7.92
N ALA A 164 0.45 0.82 7.07
CA ALA A 164 1.44 1.07 6.02
C ALA A 164 0.88 1.81 4.79
N LEU A 165 0.32 3.00 5.02
CA LEU A 165 -0.11 3.95 4.00
C LEU A 165 0.79 5.19 4.02
N LYS A 166 0.83 5.93 2.92
CA LYS A 166 1.58 7.18 2.86
C LYS A 166 1.02 8.22 3.83
N ASN A 167 -0.30 8.36 3.87
CA ASN A 167 -1.01 9.26 4.78
C ASN A 167 -2.12 8.48 5.51
N PRO A 168 -1.86 7.86 6.67
CA PRO A 168 -2.91 7.25 7.48
C PRO A 168 -3.77 8.32 8.16
N GLY A 169 -5.06 8.03 8.38
CA GLY A 169 -5.98 8.98 9.00
C GLY A 169 -7.45 8.69 8.70
N LYS A 170 -8.30 9.67 8.99
CA LYS A 170 -9.72 9.66 8.61
C LYS A 170 -9.90 10.36 7.28
N PHE A 171 -10.66 9.75 6.39
CA PHE A 171 -10.93 10.25 5.05
C PHE A 171 -12.42 10.39 4.84
N LYS A 172 -12.81 11.46 4.15
CA LYS A 172 -14.19 11.67 3.74
C LYS A 172 -14.52 10.66 2.64
N LEU A 173 -15.62 9.93 2.83
CA LEU A 173 -16.13 8.96 1.89
C LEU A 173 -17.04 9.66 0.89
N SER A 174 -16.65 9.61 -0.38
CA SER A 174 -17.44 10.05 -1.51
C SER A 174 -18.46 8.99 -1.91
N LYS A 175 -19.47 9.42 -2.68
CA LYS A 175 -20.48 8.49 -3.19
C LYS A 175 -19.83 7.50 -4.17
N ASP A 176 -20.15 6.21 -4.00
CA ASP A 176 -19.68 5.10 -4.84
C ASP A 176 -18.16 4.84 -4.77
N GLU A 177 -17.46 5.41 -3.77
CA GLU A 177 -16.03 5.22 -3.56
C GLU A 177 -15.70 3.79 -3.12
N ARG A 178 -14.61 3.25 -3.67
CA ARG A 178 -14.17 1.87 -3.45
C ARG A 178 -12.86 1.78 -2.70
N LEU A 179 -12.51 0.57 -2.27
CA LEU A 179 -11.30 0.31 -1.49
C LEU A 179 -10.02 0.82 -2.18
N THR A 180 -9.89 0.64 -3.49
CA THR A 180 -8.71 1.14 -4.21
C THR A 180 -8.66 2.67 -4.27
N ASP A 181 -9.81 3.33 -4.40
CA ASP A 181 -9.92 4.79 -4.46
C ASP A 181 -9.50 5.39 -3.11
N ALA A 182 -10.01 4.86 -2.01
CA ALA A 182 -9.63 5.31 -0.67
C ALA A 182 -8.12 5.12 -0.41
N VAL A 183 -7.54 3.97 -0.80
CA VAL A 183 -6.10 3.75 -0.67
C VAL A 183 -5.30 4.73 -1.54
N ALA A 184 -5.80 5.11 -2.72
CA ALA A 184 -5.18 6.12 -3.56
C ALA A 184 -5.25 7.52 -2.93
N ASP A 185 -6.38 7.87 -2.30
CA ASP A 185 -6.58 9.13 -1.58
C ASP A 185 -5.67 9.25 -0.35
N ALA A 186 -5.37 8.13 0.30
CA ALA A 186 -4.32 8.03 1.32
C ALA A 186 -2.90 8.21 0.77
N GLY A 187 -2.73 8.42 -0.55
CA GLY A 187 -1.45 8.57 -1.22
C GLY A 187 -0.78 7.24 -1.56
N GLY A 188 -1.53 6.14 -1.54
CA GLY A 188 -1.07 4.79 -1.82
C GLY A 188 -0.42 4.08 -0.63
N LEU A 189 -0.02 2.83 -0.87
CA LEU A 189 0.74 2.02 0.08
C LEU A 189 2.08 2.69 0.39
N LEU A 190 2.57 2.52 1.61
CA LEU A 190 3.83 3.09 2.04
C LEU A 190 5.02 2.37 1.38
N TYR A 191 5.86 3.17 0.71
CA TYR A 191 7.15 2.75 0.16
C TYR A 191 8.26 3.55 0.83
N ILE A 192 9.28 2.86 1.35
CA ILE A 192 10.46 3.49 1.93
C ILE A 192 11.59 3.41 0.91
N ASN A 193 12.10 4.56 0.51
CA ASN A 193 13.33 4.68 -0.27
C ASN A 193 14.52 4.77 0.68
N ASP A 194 15.21 3.65 0.87
CA ASP A 194 16.46 3.56 1.65
C ASP A 194 17.67 3.32 0.72
N PHE A 195 18.86 3.18 1.31
CA PHE A 195 20.09 2.86 0.58
C PHE A 195 20.04 1.51 -0.17
N MET A 196 18.98 0.72 0.02
CA MET A 196 18.79 -0.62 -0.55
C MET A 196 17.81 -0.63 -1.74
N GLY A 197 17.42 0.53 -2.29
CA GLY A 197 16.73 0.60 -3.58
C GLY A 197 15.21 0.64 -3.54
N GLY A 198 14.62 0.97 -2.39
CA GLY A 198 13.17 1.19 -2.29
C GLY A 198 12.40 -0.09 -2.03
N ARG A 199 11.71 -0.18 -0.89
CA ARG A 199 10.91 -1.35 -0.51
C ARG A 199 9.51 -0.95 -0.06
N SER A 200 8.52 -1.73 -0.48
CA SER A 200 7.17 -1.63 0.11
C SER A 200 7.23 -2.14 1.54
N VAL A 201 6.68 -1.37 2.47
CA VAL A 201 6.51 -1.81 3.87
C VAL A 201 5.08 -2.28 4.15
N ALA A 202 4.24 -2.38 3.13
CA ALA A 202 2.90 -2.93 3.27
C ALA A 202 2.94 -4.46 3.22
N ASN A 203 2.40 -5.09 4.26
CA ASN A 203 2.09 -6.51 4.32
C ASN A 203 0.62 -6.73 3.97
N LEU A 204 0.34 -6.94 2.68
CA LEU A 204 -1.02 -7.11 2.16
C LEU A 204 -1.73 -8.35 2.75
N ASN A 205 -1.00 -9.40 3.13
CA ASN A 205 -1.59 -10.60 3.73
C ASN A 205 -2.06 -10.36 5.18
N ALA A 206 -1.50 -9.36 5.86
CA ALA A 206 -1.92 -8.93 7.20
C ALA A 206 -2.91 -7.75 7.16
N SER A 207 -3.24 -7.25 5.97
CA SER A 207 -4.22 -6.19 5.78
C SER A 207 -5.63 -6.72 5.89
N TYR A 208 -6.54 -5.90 6.39
CA TYR A 208 -7.96 -6.22 6.46
C TYR A 208 -8.81 -4.96 6.45
N ILE A 209 -10.07 -5.13 6.08
CA ILE A 209 -11.13 -4.16 6.30
C ILE A 209 -12.12 -4.73 7.32
N SER A 210 -12.58 -3.87 8.21
CA SER A 210 -13.58 -4.18 9.23
C SER A 210 -14.77 -3.24 9.07
N ARG A 211 -15.96 -3.81 8.94
CA ARG A 211 -17.24 -3.09 8.89
C ARG A 211 -18.06 -3.51 10.10
N ASP A 212 -18.46 -2.55 10.94
CA ASP A 212 -19.19 -2.80 12.19
C ASP A 212 -18.56 -3.87 13.10
N GLY A 213 -17.22 -3.91 13.12
CA GLY A 213 -16.44 -4.87 13.91
C GLY A 213 -16.28 -6.26 13.29
N VAL A 214 -16.82 -6.49 12.08
CA VAL A 214 -16.68 -7.74 11.34
C VAL A 214 -15.63 -7.57 10.24
N LYS A 215 -14.65 -8.46 10.20
CA LYS A 215 -13.68 -8.50 9.10
C LYS A 215 -14.35 -8.98 7.82
N LEU A 216 -14.25 -8.20 6.74
CA LEU A 216 -14.75 -8.62 5.44
C LEU A 216 -13.71 -9.48 4.73
N ASP A 217 -14.19 -10.41 3.91
CA ASP A 217 -13.36 -11.29 3.10
C ASP A 217 -12.84 -10.55 1.86
N VAL A 218 -11.69 -9.88 2.03
CA VAL A 218 -11.02 -9.13 0.99
C VAL A 218 -9.57 -9.58 0.92
N ASP A 219 -9.16 -10.10 -0.23
CA ASP A 219 -7.78 -10.51 -0.48
C ASP A 219 -6.99 -9.31 -1.04
N PHE A 220 -6.32 -8.59 -0.14
CA PHE A 220 -5.55 -7.38 -0.48
C PHE A 220 -4.36 -7.67 -1.40
N ASP A 221 -3.74 -8.85 -1.32
CA ASP A 221 -2.62 -9.21 -2.21
C ASP A 221 -3.13 -9.38 -3.64
N LYS A 222 -4.22 -10.14 -3.83
CA LYS A 222 -4.86 -10.28 -5.15
C LYS A 222 -5.34 -8.94 -5.70
N LEU A 223 -5.91 -8.09 -4.84
CA LEU A 223 -6.38 -6.77 -5.24
C LEU A 223 -5.24 -5.85 -5.73
N PHE A 224 -4.27 -5.56 -4.87
CA PHE A 224 -3.27 -4.52 -5.13
C PHE A 224 -2.06 -5.02 -5.93
N ARG A 225 -1.72 -6.32 -5.84
CA ARG A 225 -0.56 -6.89 -6.54
C ARG A 225 -0.94 -7.56 -7.85
N LEU A 226 -2.04 -8.31 -7.87
CA LEU A 226 -2.47 -9.06 -9.05
C LEU A 226 -3.57 -8.36 -9.86
N GLY A 227 -4.15 -7.27 -9.34
CA GLY A 227 -5.17 -6.48 -10.02
C GLY A 227 -6.54 -7.15 -10.08
N ASP A 228 -6.84 -8.07 -9.16
CA ASP A 228 -8.14 -8.75 -9.11
C ASP A 228 -9.22 -7.85 -8.49
N MET A 229 -9.89 -7.08 -9.36
CA MET A 229 -10.90 -6.08 -8.99
C MET A 229 -12.16 -6.68 -8.36
N ARG A 230 -12.32 -8.00 -8.29
CA ARG A 230 -13.43 -8.63 -7.55
C ARG A 230 -13.34 -8.36 -6.05
N PHE A 231 -12.14 -8.11 -5.55
CA PHE A 231 -11.87 -7.72 -4.16
C PHE A 231 -11.98 -6.21 -3.93
N ASP A 232 -12.19 -5.42 -4.99
CA ASP A 232 -12.41 -3.98 -4.87
C ASP A 232 -13.87 -3.70 -4.48
N ILE A 233 -14.13 -3.72 -3.18
CA ILE A 233 -15.48 -3.59 -2.64
C ILE A 233 -15.88 -2.11 -2.47
N PRO A 234 -17.18 -1.77 -2.60
CA PRO A 234 -17.66 -0.44 -2.23
C PRO A 234 -17.53 -0.23 -0.72
N LEU A 235 -17.10 0.98 -0.36
CA LEU A 235 -16.92 1.36 1.03
C LEU A 235 -18.21 1.89 1.63
N GLU A 236 -18.36 1.69 2.93
CA GLU A 236 -19.45 2.22 3.73
C GLU A 236 -18.90 3.14 4.82
N SER A 237 -19.74 4.09 5.24
CA SER A 237 -19.37 4.98 6.34
C SER A 237 -19.07 4.17 7.60
N GLY A 238 -17.94 4.45 8.23
CA GLY A 238 -17.47 3.74 9.42
C GLY A 238 -16.53 2.57 9.14
N ASP A 239 -16.28 2.23 7.87
CA ASP A 239 -15.30 1.21 7.53
C ASP A 239 -13.92 1.55 8.10
N PHE A 240 -13.29 0.54 8.71
CA PHE A 240 -11.93 0.61 9.21
C PHE A 240 -11.02 -0.26 8.35
N ILE A 241 -10.08 0.37 7.66
CA ILE A 241 -9.11 -0.30 6.79
C ILE A 241 -7.75 -0.25 7.48
N TYR A 242 -7.16 -1.42 7.68
CA TYR A 242 -5.81 -1.55 8.22
C TYR A 242 -4.91 -2.16 7.17
N ILE A 243 -3.87 -1.42 6.77
CA ILE A 243 -2.80 -1.95 5.93
C ILE A 243 -1.71 -2.46 6.85
N GLY A 244 -1.51 -3.79 6.87
CA GLY A 244 -0.48 -4.39 7.70
C GLY A 244 0.88 -3.79 7.40
N GLU A 245 1.67 -3.52 8.43
CA GLU A 245 3.07 -3.22 8.25
C GLU A 245 3.82 -4.54 8.04
N ALA A 246 4.85 -4.50 7.21
CA ALA A 246 5.84 -5.55 7.21
C ALA A 246 6.50 -5.50 8.59
N ASP A 247 5.97 -6.31 9.51
CA ASP A 247 6.77 -6.83 10.60
C ASP A 247 8.09 -7.23 9.97
N THR A 248 9.17 -6.85 10.62
CA THR A 248 10.52 -7.06 10.12
C THR A 248 10.93 -8.55 10.19
N ASN A 249 9.95 -9.43 9.97
CA ASN A 249 10.02 -10.74 9.35
C ASN A 249 10.75 -10.62 8.00
N ALA A 250 12.03 -10.34 8.08
CA ALA A 250 12.92 -10.30 6.96
C ALA A 250 13.77 -11.57 7.00
N ILE A 251 14.09 -12.06 5.82
CA ILE A 251 15.06 -13.12 5.63
C ILE A 251 16.42 -12.47 5.60
N ILE A 252 17.34 -12.92 6.44
CA ILE A 252 18.70 -12.36 6.46
C ILE A 252 19.61 -13.36 5.74
N VAL A 253 20.23 -12.95 4.64
CA VAL A 253 21.19 -13.79 3.91
C VAL A 253 22.61 -13.27 4.14
N LEU A 254 23.46 -14.12 4.70
CA LEU A 254 24.82 -13.81 5.15
C LEU A 254 25.85 -14.78 4.58
N GLY A 255 27.12 -14.37 4.64
CA GLY A 255 28.26 -15.21 4.26
C GLY A 255 28.67 -15.03 2.79
N GLU A 256 29.13 -16.11 2.17
CA GLU A 256 29.74 -16.14 0.83
C GLU A 256 28.71 -16.10 -0.31
N VAL A 257 27.90 -15.04 -0.30
CA VAL A 257 27.03 -14.61 -1.41
C VAL A 257 27.55 -13.29 -1.99
N THR A 258 27.22 -12.99 -3.24
CA THR A 258 27.73 -11.78 -3.92
C THR A 258 27.40 -10.50 -3.16
N THR A 259 26.16 -10.37 -2.69
CA THR A 259 25.69 -9.23 -1.91
C THR A 259 24.89 -9.73 -0.70
N PRO A 260 25.53 -9.88 0.48
CA PRO A 260 24.83 -10.17 1.73
C PRO A 260 23.81 -9.07 2.04
N GLN A 261 22.56 -9.44 2.32
CA GLN A 261 21.49 -8.46 2.50
C GLN A 261 20.30 -9.02 3.28
N ILE A 262 19.45 -8.09 3.72
CA ILE A 262 18.16 -8.35 4.34
C ILE A 262 17.09 -8.32 3.24
N ILE A 263 16.31 -9.39 3.12
CA ILE A 263 15.25 -9.55 2.12
C ILE A 263 13.90 -9.47 2.84
N PRO A 264 13.02 -8.50 2.52
CA PRO A 264 11.67 -8.46 3.07
C PRO A 264 10.88 -9.74 2.72
N HIS A 265 10.25 -10.38 3.71
CA HIS A 265 9.37 -11.52 3.49
C HIS A 265 7.90 -11.06 3.40
N ASN A 266 7.49 -10.64 2.21
CA ASN A 266 6.12 -10.18 1.91
C ASN A 266 5.34 -11.14 0.99
N ARG A 267 5.91 -12.32 0.75
CA ARG A 267 5.35 -13.47 0.03
C ARG A 267 6.24 -14.69 0.27
N ASP A 268 5.76 -15.85 -0.15
CA ASP A 268 6.56 -17.07 -0.16
C ASP A 268 7.83 -16.89 -1.02
N ILE A 269 8.98 -17.17 -0.41
CA ILE A 269 10.31 -17.10 -1.03
C ILE A 269 11.01 -18.43 -0.76
N SER A 270 11.54 -19.05 -1.80
CA SER A 270 12.33 -20.29 -1.65
C SER A 270 13.79 -19.99 -1.33
N LEU A 271 14.51 -20.98 -0.77
CA LEU A 271 15.93 -20.83 -0.45
C LEU A 271 16.77 -20.43 -1.68
N VAL A 272 16.50 -21.07 -2.82
CA VAL A 272 17.17 -20.73 -4.08
C VAL A 272 16.90 -19.28 -4.48
N GLU A 273 15.64 -18.84 -4.39
CA GLU A 273 15.27 -17.46 -4.71
C GLU A 273 15.97 -16.45 -3.79
N ALA A 274 16.03 -16.73 -2.48
CA ALA A 274 16.69 -15.87 -1.51
C ALA A 274 18.17 -15.64 -1.87
N ILE A 275 18.90 -16.71 -2.21
CA ILE A 275 20.31 -16.62 -2.62
C ILE A 275 20.45 -15.94 -3.98
N SER A 276 19.55 -16.19 -4.93
CA SER A 276 19.56 -15.51 -6.23
C SER A 276 19.39 -14.01 -6.10
N ARG A 277 18.54 -13.53 -5.17
CA ARG A 277 18.38 -12.09 -4.89
C ARG A 277 19.66 -11.45 -4.34
N CYS A 278 20.52 -12.25 -3.70
CA CYS A 278 21.85 -11.85 -3.23
C CYS A 278 22.93 -11.94 -4.31
N GLY A 279 22.57 -12.13 -5.59
CA GLY A 279 23.51 -12.27 -6.70
C GLY A 279 24.12 -13.67 -6.86
N GLY A 280 23.68 -14.65 -6.06
CA GLY A 280 24.23 -16.00 -6.06
C GLY A 280 25.41 -16.16 -5.10
N PHE A 281 26.14 -17.26 -5.27
CA PHE A 281 27.32 -17.60 -4.46
C PHE A 281 28.56 -16.84 -4.96
N THR A 282 29.47 -16.49 -4.05
CA THR A 282 30.83 -16.10 -4.45
C THR A 282 31.60 -17.35 -4.93
N GLU A 283 32.78 -17.15 -5.53
CA GLU A 283 33.67 -18.26 -5.91
C GLU A 283 34.08 -19.15 -4.72
N LYS A 284 34.07 -18.57 -3.52
CA LYS A 284 34.44 -19.24 -2.28
C LYS A 284 33.25 -19.85 -1.54
N GLY A 285 32.02 -19.61 -2.00
CA GLY A 285 30.82 -20.09 -1.33
C GLY A 285 30.68 -21.61 -1.37
N CYS A 286 30.33 -22.22 -0.23
CA CYS A 286 30.06 -23.63 -0.08
C CYS A 286 28.59 -23.92 -0.42
N LYS A 287 28.36 -24.54 -1.58
CA LYS A 287 27.01 -24.86 -2.09
C LYS A 287 26.42 -26.12 -1.47
N SER A 288 27.27 -27.00 -0.95
CA SER A 288 26.86 -28.29 -0.38
C SER A 288 26.44 -28.22 1.09
N GLU A 289 26.65 -27.06 1.74
CA GLU A 289 26.39 -26.88 3.17
C GLU A 289 25.79 -25.51 3.49
N VAL A 290 24.74 -25.11 2.78
CA VAL A 290 24.00 -23.90 3.13
C VAL A 290 23.20 -24.15 4.40
N ILE A 291 23.29 -23.23 5.36
CA ILE A 291 22.66 -23.38 6.67
C ILE A 291 21.50 -22.39 6.79
N VAL A 292 20.35 -22.89 7.20
CA VAL A 292 19.16 -22.09 7.49
C VAL A 292 18.87 -22.19 8.97
N LEU A 293 18.96 -21.05 9.67
CA LEU A 293 18.56 -20.92 11.06
C LEU A 293 17.08 -20.53 11.07
N LYS A 294 16.23 -21.43 11.54
CA LYS A 294 14.80 -21.19 11.66
C LYS A 294 14.54 -20.36 12.91
N ALA A 295 13.96 -19.16 12.73
CA ALA A 295 13.56 -18.35 13.86
C ALA A 295 12.39 -19.01 14.61
N SER A 296 12.47 -19.06 15.93
CA SER A 296 11.39 -19.56 16.79
C SER A 296 11.22 -18.61 17.97
N PRO A 297 10.03 -18.00 18.18
CA PRO A 297 9.78 -17.11 19.31
C PRO A 297 9.94 -17.77 20.68
N ASP A 298 9.62 -19.08 20.77
CA ASP A 298 9.49 -19.81 22.04
C ASP A 298 10.40 -21.05 22.16
N ALA A 299 11.39 -21.25 21.27
CA ALA A 299 12.18 -22.50 21.27
C ALA A 299 13.63 -22.36 20.81
N GLU A 300 14.43 -23.41 21.10
CA GLU A 300 15.78 -23.62 20.57
C GLU A 300 15.83 -23.34 19.06
N VAL A 301 16.79 -22.51 18.65
CA VAL A 301 17.06 -22.22 17.23
C VAL A 301 17.35 -23.52 16.50
N LYS A 302 16.49 -23.87 15.53
CA LYS A 302 16.68 -25.06 14.70
C LYS A 302 17.55 -24.71 13.51
N CYS A 303 18.67 -25.42 13.36
CA CYS A 303 19.53 -25.30 12.21
C CYS A 303 19.23 -26.41 11.20
N VAL A 304 18.93 -26.02 9.97
CA VAL A 304 18.73 -26.93 8.84
C VAL A 304 19.89 -26.78 7.88
N LYS A 305 20.62 -27.85 7.63
CA LYS A 305 21.67 -27.90 6.60
C LYS A 305 21.05 -28.38 5.28
N ILE A 306 21.34 -27.67 4.20
CA ILE A 306 20.86 -27.96 2.84
C ILE A 306 22.04 -28.05 1.88
N ASN A 307 22.11 -29.14 1.13
CA ASN A 307 23.01 -29.32 0.00
C ASN A 307 22.35 -28.78 -1.28
N LEU A 308 22.57 -27.49 -1.56
CA LEU A 308 22.05 -26.84 -2.76
C LEU A 308 22.72 -27.32 -4.04
N GLU A 309 23.98 -27.76 -3.99
CA GLU A 309 24.66 -28.32 -5.15
C GLU A 309 23.94 -29.57 -5.67
N ALA A 310 23.68 -30.54 -4.79
CA ALA A 310 22.98 -31.77 -5.15
C ALA A 310 21.50 -31.53 -5.48
N LEU A 311 20.86 -30.56 -4.80
CA LEU A 311 19.49 -30.15 -5.09
C LEU A 311 19.37 -29.55 -6.50
N LEU A 312 20.25 -28.62 -6.87
CA LEU A 312 20.25 -27.98 -8.19
C LEU A 312 20.63 -28.98 -9.30
N ALA A 313 21.47 -29.96 -9.00
CA ALA A 313 21.82 -31.05 -9.91
C ALA A 313 20.71 -32.13 -10.03
N GLY A 314 19.67 -32.09 -9.19
CA GLY A 314 18.60 -33.09 -9.17
C GLY A 314 19.03 -34.46 -8.63
N THR A 315 20.17 -34.55 -7.93
CA THR A 315 20.78 -35.79 -7.44
C THR A 315 20.72 -35.94 -5.91
N GLY A 316 20.27 -34.90 -5.20
CA GLY A 316 20.18 -34.84 -3.73
C GLY A 316 18.84 -35.26 -3.14
N LYS A 317 18.82 -35.45 -1.81
CA LYS A 317 17.59 -35.72 -1.02
C LYS A 317 16.92 -34.45 -0.49
N ASP A 318 17.67 -33.35 -0.45
CA ASP A 318 17.18 -32.07 0.06
C ASP A 318 16.19 -31.44 -0.92
N LYS A 319 15.24 -30.69 -0.38
CA LYS A 319 14.21 -29.99 -1.16
C LYS A 319 14.45 -28.49 -1.13
N ASN A 320 13.96 -27.78 -2.15
CA ASN A 320 13.96 -26.32 -2.14
C ASN A 320 12.90 -25.85 -1.13
N ILE A 321 13.33 -25.59 0.10
CA ILE A 321 12.44 -25.19 1.19
C ILE A 321 11.98 -23.74 1.01
N LEU A 322 10.78 -23.45 1.51
CA LEU A 322 10.34 -22.07 1.73
C LEU A 322 11.05 -21.52 2.96
N ILE A 323 11.54 -20.29 2.83
CA ILE A 323 12.17 -19.54 3.90
C ILE A 323 11.12 -18.59 4.46
N GLU A 324 11.00 -18.60 5.78
CA GLU A 324 10.01 -17.79 6.50
C GLU A 324 10.66 -16.50 7.00
N GLY A 325 9.83 -15.52 7.34
CA GLY A 325 10.32 -14.29 7.94
C GLY A 325 11.02 -14.58 9.28
N GLY A 326 12.14 -13.89 9.52
CA GLY A 326 12.98 -14.10 10.69
C GLY A 326 14.08 -15.16 10.49
N ASP A 327 13.98 -16.02 9.47
CA ASP A 327 15.02 -16.99 9.17
C ASP A 327 16.33 -16.32 8.74
N ILE A 328 17.45 -16.95 9.11
CA ILE A 328 18.79 -16.53 8.67
C ILE A 328 19.35 -17.62 7.76
N VAL A 329 19.65 -17.24 6.52
CA VAL A 329 20.37 -18.07 5.56
C VAL A 329 21.85 -17.71 5.62
N TRP A 330 22.70 -18.69 5.93
CA TRP A 330 24.14 -18.52 5.98
C TRP A 330 24.82 -19.42 4.96
N VAL A 331 25.68 -18.82 4.15
CA VAL A 331 26.52 -19.50 3.16
C VAL A 331 27.98 -19.52 3.65
N PRO A 332 28.54 -20.68 4.03
CA PRO A 332 29.92 -20.77 4.49
C PRO A 332 30.94 -20.62 3.36
N GLU A 333 32.19 -20.34 3.71
CA GLU A 333 33.35 -20.48 2.82
C GLU A 333 33.68 -21.97 2.59
N GLN A 334 34.18 -22.33 1.40
CA GLN A 334 34.63 -23.68 1.07
C GLN A 334 35.74 -24.13 2.02
N GLY A 335 35.68 -25.39 2.45
CA GLY A 335 36.66 -25.98 3.37
C GLY A 335 36.52 -25.58 4.84
N MET A 336 35.56 -24.72 5.19
CA MET A 336 35.25 -24.32 6.58
C MET A 336 34.07 -25.10 7.19
N SER A 337 33.85 -26.34 6.76
CA SER A 337 32.66 -27.18 7.01
C SER A 337 32.45 -27.69 8.45
N GLU A 338 33.20 -27.21 9.45
CA GLU A 338 32.85 -27.53 10.85
C GLU A 338 31.75 -26.58 11.35
N TYR A 339 30.51 -26.98 11.06
CA TYR A 339 29.26 -26.50 11.66
C TYR A 339 29.38 -26.07 13.14
N ALA A 340 30.18 -26.77 13.93
CA ALA A 340 30.37 -26.51 15.37
C ALA A 340 31.06 -25.17 15.69
N ARG A 341 31.98 -24.68 14.85
CA ARG A 341 32.81 -23.50 15.20
C ARG A 341 32.05 -22.18 15.09
N TYR A 342 31.08 -22.11 14.17
CA TYR A 342 30.32 -20.89 13.90
C TYR A 342 28.86 -20.95 14.32
N ALA A 343 28.28 -22.14 14.56
CA ALA A 343 26.94 -22.24 15.14
C ALA A 343 26.83 -21.43 16.44
N GLY A 344 27.84 -21.47 17.31
CA GLY A 344 27.86 -20.65 18.53
C GLY A 344 27.85 -19.13 18.26
N TYR A 345 28.63 -18.65 17.29
CA TYR A 345 28.67 -17.23 16.93
C TYR A 345 27.41 -16.76 16.20
N LEU A 346 26.89 -17.60 15.30
CA LEU A 346 25.64 -17.36 14.59
C LEU A 346 24.43 -17.36 15.53
N LEU A 347 24.40 -18.26 16.52
CA LEU A 347 23.35 -18.27 17.55
C LEU A 347 23.36 -16.99 18.39
N VAL A 348 24.54 -16.53 18.83
CA VAL A 348 24.66 -15.27 19.58
C VAL A 348 24.23 -14.06 18.74
N PHE A 349 24.59 -14.03 17.46
CA PHE A 349 24.13 -12.99 16.54
C PHE A 349 22.63 -13.06 16.27
N ALA A 350 22.09 -14.27 16.07
CA ALA A 350 20.66 -14.50 15.88
C ALA A 350 19.88 -14.05 17.13
N GLU A 351 20.34 -14.38 18.34
CA GLU A 351 19.74 -13.88 19.58
C GLU A 351 19.77 -12.35 19.70
N LEU A 352 20.88 -11.71 19.30
CA LEU A 352 21.01 -10.25 19.30
C LEU A 352 20.03 -9.59 18.32
N VAL A 353 19.91 -10.15 17.11
CA VAL A 353 18.98 -9.67 16.08
C VAL A 353 17.52 -9.89 16.53
N LEU A 354 17.19 -11.08 17.04
CA LEU A 354 15.86 -11.41 17.55
C LEU A 354 15.49 -10.56 18.78
N LYS A 355 16.43 -10.30 19.71
CA LYS A 355 16.22 -9.37 20.82
C LYS A 355 16.04 -7.93 20.35
N ALA A 356 16.81 -7.47 19.37
CA ALA A 356 16.64 -6.14 18.79
C ALA A 356 15.26 -5.99 18.12
N TYR A 357 14.70 -7.06 17.56
CA TYR A 357 13.33 -7.09 17.06
C TYR A 357 12.29 -7.01 18.19
N ASN A 358 12.39 -7.86 19.22
CA ASN A 358 11.45 -7.85 20.35
C ASN A 358 11.49 -6.56 21.21
N VAL A 359 12.63 -5.86 21.27
CA VAL A 359 12.76 -4.61 22.04
C VAL A 359 11.92 -3.48 21.44
N ARG A 360 11.59 -3.52 20.14
CA ARG A 360 10.76 -2.48 19.50
C ARG A 360 9.27 -2.61 19.87
N ASP A 361 8.78 -3.82 20.11
CA ASP A 361 7.40 -4.09 20.56
C ASP A 361 7.17 -3.72 22.04
N GLN A 362 8.25 -3.52 22.81
CA GLN A 362 8.17 -3.06 24.20
C GLN A 362 8.24 -1.53 24.36
N ILE A 363 8.45 -0.77 23.28
CA ILE A 363 8.33 0.70 23.33
C ILE A 363 6.84 1.06 23.29
N ARG A 364 6.15 0.83 24.41
CA ARG A 364 4.89 1.52 24.70
C ARG A 364 5.22 3.00 24.87
N PHE A 365 4.77 3.84 23.94
CA PHE A 365 4.73 5.27 24.17
C PHE A 365 3.95 5.53 25.47
N PRO A 366 4.43 6.39 26.38
CA PRO A 366 3.70 6.73 27.58
C PRO A 366 2.33 7.28 27.18
N GLN A 367 1.28 6.72 27.79
CA GLN A 367 -0.10 7.21 27.64
C GLN A 367 -0.10 8.71 27.94
N ILE A 368 -0.40 9.54 26.93
CA ILE A 368 -0.66 10.95 27.14
C ILE A 368 -1.95 11.02 27.95
N HIS A 369 -1.84 11.27 29.26
CA HIS A 369 -2.98 11.56 30.09
C HIS A 369 -3.72 12.78 29.52
N ARG A 370 -5.01 12.59 29.24
CA ARG A 370 -5.96 13.67 29.03
C ARG A 370 -5.85 14.63 30.22
N TYR A 371 -5.46 15.86 29.96
CA TYR A 371 -5.73 16.94 30.89
C TYR A 371 -7.22 17.27 30.79
N ASP A 372 -7.93 17.03 31.90
CA ASP A 372 -9.28 17.52 32.13
C ASP A 372 -9.30 19.04 31.99
N THR A 373 -10.04 19.54 30.99
CA THR A 373 -10.44 20.94 30.94
C THR A 373 -11.72 21.12 31.73
N ASN A 374 -11.57 21.26 33.05
CA ASN A 374 -12.55 21.97 33.87
C ASN A 374 -12.25 23.47 33.74
N PHE A 375 -13.05 24.20 32.97
CA PHE A 375 -13.10 25.66 33.01
C PHE A 375 -14.32 26.09 33.84
N TYR A 376 -14.05 26.82 34.93
CA TYR A 376 -14.95 27.84 35.47
C TYR A 376 -14.65 29.17 34.80
#